data_AF-A0A7V4UP07-F1
#
_entry.id   AF-A0A7V4UP07-F1
#
_cell.length_a   1.000
_cell.length_b   1.000
_cell.length_c   1.000
_cell.angle_alpha   90.00
_cell.angle_beta   90.00
_cell.angle_gamma   90.00
#
_symmetry.space_group_name_H-M   'P 1'
#
loop_
_entity.id
_entity.type
_entity.pdbx_description
1 polymer ?
#
loop_
_entity_poly.entity_id
_entity_poly.type
_entity_poly.pdbx_seq_one_letter_code
_entity_poly.pdbx_strand_id
1 'polypeptide(L)' 'MRVETERKMRRWRDQRWLLDQVIQTRGLDWDQGRTAKILRNCGPGVEGDVREISRRVQKFTDIPREFSRAAQRREELAR' A
#
# COMPACT_ATOMS: atom_id res chain seq x y z
N MET A 1 -6.60 -7.96 -2.29
CA MET A 1 -7.42 -8.71 -1.30
C MET A 1 -8.67 -9.19 -2.01
N ARG A 2 -9.01 -10.49 -1.92
CA ARG A 2 -10.20 -11.01 -2.62
C ARG A 2 -11.46 -10.49 -1.92
N VAL A 3 -12.42 -9.99 -2.70
CA VAL A 3 -13.74 -9.52 -2.24
C VAL A 3 -14.45 -10.57 -1.36
N GLU A 4 -14.20 -11.85 -1.62
CA GLU A 4 -14.74 -12.97 -0.85
C GLU A 4 -14.29 -12.97 0.62
N THR A 5 -13.05 -12.57 0.92
CA THR A 5 -12.55 -12.53 2.31
C THR A 5 -13.24 -11.43 3.10
N GLU A 6 -13.50 -10.28 2.48
CA GLU A 6 -14.22 -9.18 3.11
C GLU A 6 -15.67 -9.56 3.46
N ARG A 7 -16.29 -10.46 2.68
CA ARG A 7 -17.64 -10.95 2.94
C ARG A 7 -17.73 -12.02 4.03
N LYS A 8 -16.62 -12.63 4.45
CA LYS A 8 -16.64 -13.72 5.44
C LYS A 8 -16.56 -13.23 6.89
N MET A 9 -15.87 -12.12 7.16
CA MET A 9 -15.73 -11.61 8.53
C MET A 9 -16.57 -10.35 8.78
N ARG A 10 -17.62 -10.48 9.59
CA ARG A 10 -18.45 -9.35 10.04
C ARG A 10 -17.59 -8.21 10.62
N ARG A 11 -16.64 -8.55 11.52
CA ARG A 11 -15.73 -7.56 12.13
C ARG A 11 -14.93 -6.78 11.08
N TRP A 12 -14.45 -7.44 10.02
CA TRP A 12 -13.71 -6.75 8.96
C TRP A 12 -14.58 -5.71 8.26
N ARG A 13 -15.80 -6.09 7.86
CA ARG A 13 -16.73 -5.14 7.22
C ARG A 13 -17.06 -3.94 8.11
N ASP A 14 -17.33 -4.20 9.38
CA ASP A 14 -17.82 -3.18 10.29
C ASP A 14 -16.70 -2.29 10.86
N GLN A 15 -15.46 -2.78 10.89
CA GLN A 15 -14.34 -2.11 11.57
C GLN A 15 -13.13 -1.82 10.67
N ARG A 16 -13.15 -2.13 9.37
CA ARG A 16 -12.03 -1.78 8.45
C ARG A 16 -11.71 -0.28 8.47
N TRP A 17 -12.71 0.56 8.73
CA TRP A 17 -12.51 2.00 8.85
C TRP A 17 -11.49 2.38 9.92
N LEU A 18 -11.34 1.59 11.00
CA LEU A 18 -10.29 1.84 12.01
C LEU A 18 -8.90 1.76 11.39
N LEU A 19 -8.68 0.82 10.48
CA LEU A 19 -7.40 0.68 9.79
C LEU A 19 -7.17 1.84 8.82
N ASP A 20 -8.21 2.28 8.13
CA ASP A 20 -8.14 3.48 7.28
C ASP A 20 -7.77 4.72 8.12
N GLN A 21 -8.32 4.88 9.33
CA GLN A 21 -7.95 5.97 10.25
C GLN A 21 -6.49 5.87 10.73
N VAL A 22 -6.02 4.66 11.05
CA VAL A 22 -4.61 4.43 11.41
C VAL A 22 -3.68 4.84 10.26
N ILE A 23 -3.99 4.42 9.03
CA ILE A 23 -3.20 4.76 7.84
C ILE A 23 -3.21 6.28 7.59
N GLN A 24 -4.35 6.95 7.73
CA GLN A 24 -4.43 8.42 7.56
C GLN A 24 -3.62 9.17 8.62
N THR A 25 -3.55 8.63 9.83
CA THR A 25 -2.86 9.29 10.96
C THR A 25 -1.36 8.98 11.02
N ARG A 26 -0.97 7.75 10.68
CA ARG A 26 0.40 7.24 10.85
C ARG A 26 1.13 6.97 9.53
N GLY A 27 0.41 7.00 8.40
CA GLY A 27 0.94 6.68 7.09
C GLY A 27 0.99 5.18 6.78
N LEU A 28 1.49 4.86 5.59
CA LEU A 28 1.57 3.50 5.04
C LEU A 28 2.35 2.51 5.93
N ASP A 29 3.37 2.97 6.64
CA ASP A 29 4.29 2.14 7.43
C ASP A 29 3.83 1.89 8.88
N TRP A 30 2.56 2.15 9.19
CA TRP A 30 1.97 1.95 10.52
C TRP A 30 2.20 0.55 11.13
N ASP A 31 2.48 -0.48 10.32
CA ASP A 31 2.66 -1.85 10.77
C ASP A 31 4.13 -2.23 11.09
N GLN A 32 5.02 -2.15 10.11
CA GLN A 32 6.32 -2.83 10.12
C GLN A 32 7.43 -2.04 9.40
N GLY A 33 7.18 -0.81 8.93
CA GLY A 33 8.20 -0.04 8.21
C GLY A 33 8.64 -0.70 6.89
N ARG A 34 7.69 -1.26 6.12
CA ARG A 34 7.98 -2.05 4.92
C ARG A 34 8.61 -1.22 3.79
N THR A 35 8.33 0.07 3.72
CA THR A 35 8.90 0.93 2.67
C THR A 35 10.43 1.01 2.76
N ALA A 36 11.00 1.09 3.97
CA ALA A 36 12.44 1.06 4.18
C ALA A 36 13.07 -0.25 3.70
N LYS A 37 12.37 -1.38 3.88
CA LYS A 37 12.82 -2.68 3.36
C LYS A 37 12.81 -2.71 1.83
N ILE A 38 11.82 -2.10 1.18
CA ILE A 38 11.76 -1.98 -0.28
C ILE A 38 12.94 -1.15 -0.79
N LEU A 39 13.20 0.02 -0.19
CA LEU A 39 14.33 0.88 -0.56
C LEU A 39 15.66 0.16 -0.42
N ARG A 40 15.86 -0.58 0.67
CA ARG A 40 17.07 -1.38 0.88
C ARG A 40 17.27 -2.47 -0.17
N ASN A 41 16.19 -3.16 -0.55
CA ASN A 41 16.27 -4.31 -1.44
C ASN A 41 16.36 -3.91 -2.93
N CYS A 42 15.72 -2.81 -3.33
CA CYS A 42 15.63 -2.40 -4.73
C CYS A 42 16.55 -1.21 -5.08
N GLY A 43 17.16 -0.58 -4.08
CA GLY A 43 18.07 0.56 -4.26
C GLY A 43 17.36 1.91 -4.44
N PRO A 44 18.14 3.00 -4.59
CA PRO A 44 17.63 4.37 -4.59
C PRO A 44 16.72 4.70 -5.78
N GLY A 45 16.83 3.95 -6.89
CA GLY A 45 15.97 4.12 -8.06
C GLY A 45 14.48 3.88 -7.78
N VAL A 46 14.10 3.39 -6.59
CA VAL A 46 12.70 3.18 -6.18
C VAL A 46 12.17 4.20 -5.19
N GLU A 47 12.99 5.16 -4.78
CA GLU A 47 12.62 6.16 -3.79
C GLU A 47 11.42 7.02 -4.23
N GLY A 48 11.41 7.44 -5.50
CA GLY A 48 10.31 8.23 -6.06
C GLY A 48 8.98 7.49 -6.03
N ASP A 49 8.98 6.21 -6.44
CA ASP A 49 7.78 5.38 -6.42
C ASP A 49 7.28 5.15 -4.99
N VAL A 50 8.18 4.82 -4.06
CA VAL A 50 7.83 4.58 -2.66
C VAL A 50 7.25 5.86 -2.03
N ARG A 51 7.87 7.03 -2.26
CA ARG A 51 7.36 8.31 -1.76
C ARG A 51 5.98 8.64 -2.34
N GLU A 52 5.77 8.36 -3.64
CA GLU A 52 4.48 8.57 -4.28
C GLU A 52 3.40 7.65 -3.71
N ILE A 53 3.69 6.34 -3.57
CA ILE A 53 2.77 5.36 -2.98
C ILE A 53 2.40 5.78 -1.54
N SER A 54 3.39 6.12 -0.71
CA SER A 54 3.16 6.55 0.68
C SER A 54 2.26 7.78 0.78
N ARG A 55 2.34 8.70 -0.20
CA ARG A 55 1.46 9.89 -0.25
C ARG A 55 0.03 9.54 -0.67
N ARG A 56 -0.12 8.61 -1.62
CA ARG A 56 -1.42 8.26 -2.23
C ARG A 56 -2.24 7.27 -1.41
N VAL A 57 -1.59 6.39 -0.65
CA VAL A 57 -2.28 5.42 0.20
C VAL A 57 -2.87 6.13 1.40
N GLN A 58 -4.20 6.24 1.44
CA GLN A 58 -4.96 6.82 2.56
C GLN A 58 -5.94 5.81 3.18
N LYS A 59 -6.15 4.66 2.53
CA LYS A 59 -6.99 3.57 3.01
C LYS A 59 -6.30 2.24 2.75
N PHE A 60 -6.65 1.22 3.53
CA PHE A 60 -6.09 -0.12 3.35
C PHE A 60 -6.34 -0.66 1.93
N THR A 61 -7.49 -0.33 1.35
CA THR A 61 -7.88 -0.74 0.00
C THR A 61 -7.11 -0.03 -1.11
N ASP A 62 -6.42 1.07 -0.82
CA ASP A 62 -5.59 1.76 -1.82
C ASP A 62 -4.28 1.01 -2.09
N ILE A 63 -3.78 0.24 -1.12
CA ILE A 63 -2.46 -0.43 -1.19
C ILE A 63 -2.31 -1.24 -2.47
N PRO A 64 -3.18 -2.21 -2.81
CA PRO A 64 -2.98 -3.01 -4.02
C PRO A 64 -2.99 -2.15 -5.29
N ARG A 65 -3.88 -1.15 -5.36
CA ARG A 65 -4.01 -0.27 -6.52
C ARG A 65 -2.73 0.53 -6.77
N GLU A 66 -2.22 1.20 -5.74
CA GLU A 66 -1.05 2.07 -5.89
C GLU A 66 0.24 1.27 -6.16
N PHE A 67 0.41 0.11 -5.52
CA PHE A 67 1.56 -0.76 -5.81
C PHE A 67 1.49 -1.36 -7.22
N SER A 68 0.31 -1.82 -7.67
CA SER A 68 0.14 -2.32 -9.04
C SER A 68 0.40 -1.25 -10.08
N ARG A 69 -0.06 -0.01 -9.85
CA ARG A 69 0.22 1.14 -10.72
C ARG A 69 1.73 1.39 -10.85
N ALA A 70 2.47 1.41 -9.75
CA ALA A 70 3.92 1.61 -9.78
C ALA A 70 4.65 0.45 -10.49
N ALA A 71 4.20 -0.79 -10.26
CA ALA A 71 4.76 -1.97 -10.93
C ALA A 71 4.56 -1.91 -12.46
N GLN A 72 3.36 -1.56 -12.92
CA GLN A 72 3.05 -1.42 -14.35
C GLN A 72 3.92 -0.38 -15.03
N ARG A 73 4.06 0.82 -14.44
CA ARG A 73 4.95 1.87 -14.98
C ARG A 73 6.39 1.38 -15.14
N ARG A 74 6.88 0.61 -14.18
CA ARG A 74 8.26 0.09 -14.22
C ARG A 74 8.42 -1.01 -15.27
N GLU A 75 7.43 -1.86 -15.43
CA GLU A 75 7.41 -2.85 -16.49
C GLU A 75 7.43 -2.19 -17.87
N GLU A 76 6.66 -1.12 -18.05
CA GLU A 76 6.66 -0.32 -19.30
C GLU A 76 8.01 0.33 -19.59
N LEU A 77 8.70 0.87 -18.57
CA LEU A 77 10.04 1.45 -18.73
C LEU A 77 11.13 0.43 -19.07
N ALA A 78 10.90 -0.86 -18.77
CA ALA A 78 11.85 -1.94 -19.00
C ALA A 78 11.64 -2.67 -20.33
N ARG A 79 10.55 -2.37 -21.05
CA ARG A 79 10.29 -2.87 -22.41
C ARG A 79 10.91 -1.94 -23.44
#